data_AF-A0A2N5XMQ9-F1
#
_entry.id   AF-A0A2N5XMQ9-F1
#
_cell.length_a   1.000
_cell.length_b   1.000
_cell.length_c   1.000
_cell.angle_alpha   90.00
_cell.angle_beta   90.00
_cell.angle_gamma   90.00
#
_symmetry.space_group_name_H-M   'P 1'
#
loop_
_entity.id
_entity.type
_entity.pdbx_description
1 polymer ?
#
loop_
_entity_poly.entity_id
_entity_poly.type
_entity_poly.pdbx_seq_one_letter_code
_entity_poly.pdbx_strand_id
1 'polypeptide(L)'
;MHSSAIHMLVSARRVANYALEVGADINGEAVRPSCQHMGAILADCILQAGLNYRSVVLPRVSAILEDFPGLDCTSELVALVGRGETDRFLNWDHHEKIDRFKALVGFLSERSVENAATLKDHLQDASFVEALLGVRGVGPKTVDYMQCLVGIDSIAVDRHVRTFAKRVGVVEEDYDFLKSVFCYAADLLSVSRREFDAWVWRWEASATNPQLGFSF
;
A
#
# COMPACT_ATOMS: atom_id res chain seq x y z
N MET A 1 -18.70 10.97 24.51
CA MET A 1 -18.16 10.97 23.12
C MET A 1 -16.92 11.86 22.94
N HIS A 2 -16.69 12.91 23.73
CA HIS A 2 -15.46 13.75 23.64
C HIS A 2 -14.12 13.05 23.95
N SER A 3 -14.13 11.88 24.58
CA SER A 3 -12.90 11.16 24.98
C SER A 3 -12.15 10.50 23.81
N SER A 4 -12.83 10.18 22.70
CA SER A 4 -12.23 9.40 21.60
C SER A 4 -11.39 10.27 20.65
N ALA A 5 -11.91 11.44 20.24
CA ALA A 5 -11.19 12.35 19.35
C ALA A 5 -9.93 12.94 19.99
N ILE A 6 -10.00 13.32 21.27
CA ILE A 6 -8.83 13.80 22.02
C ILE A 6 -7.78 12.69 22.09
N HIS A 7 -8.20 11.45 22.38
CA HIS A 7 -7.29 10.31 22.45
C HIS A 7 -6.56 10.06 21.12
N MET A 8 -7.28 10.14 20.01
CA MET A 8 -6.73 10.02 18.66
C MET A 8 -5.72 11.12 18.35
N LEU A 9 -6.03 12.39 18.68
CA LEU A 9 -5.11 13.51 18.44
C LEU A 9 -3.87 13.47 19.33
N VAL A 10 -4.00 13.03 20.59
CA VAL A 10 -2.85 12.81 21.49
C VAL A 10 -1.96 11.71 20.93
N SER A 11 -2.55 10.61 20.44
CA SER A 11 -1.82 9.52 19.80
C SER A 11 -1.10 9.99 18.53
N ALA A 12 -1.78 10.76 17.68
CA ALA A 12 -1.19 11.34 16.47
C ALA A 12 0.00 12.27 16.80
N ARG A 13 -0.13 13.11 17.83
CA ARG A 13 0.96 13.97 18.29
C ARG A 13 2.16 13.16 18.79
N ARG A 14 1.94 12.05 19.50
CA ARG A 14 3.02 11.15 19.93
C ARG A 14 3.75 10.55 18.74
N VAL A 15 3.02 10.05 17.75
CA VAL A 15 3.58 9.52 16.50
C VAL A 15 4.41 10.59 15.78
N ALA A 16 3.87 11.81 15.62
CA ALA A 16 4.55 12.92 14.96
C ALA A 16 5.84 13.36 15.69
N ASN A 17 5.77 13.53 17.02
CA ASN A 17 6.92 13.92 17.83
C ASN A 17 8.02 12.87 17.76
N TYR A 18 7.67 11.59 17.91
CA TYR A 18 8.66 10.53 17.83
C TYR A 18 9.27 10.42 16.43
N ALA A 19 8.47 10.58 15.38
CA ALA A 19 8.98 10.62 14.01
C ALA A 19 10.05 11.70 13.83
N LEU A 20 9.81 12.90 14.37
CA LEU A 20 10.80 13.98 14.39
C LEU A 20 12.07 13.62 15.18
N GLU A 21 11.90 13.04 16.37
CA GLU A 21 13.01 12.63 17.24
C GLU A 21 13.93 11.61 16.55
N VAL A 22 13.36 10.70 15.75
CA VAL A 22 14.13 9.69 15.01
C VAL A 22 14.56 10.12 13.60
N GLY A 23 14.37 11.40 13.25
CA GLY A 23 14.90 11.99 12.02
C GLY A 23 13.98 11.85 10.80
N ALA A 24 12.66 11.92 10.98
CA ALA A 24 11.75 12.14 9.85
C ALA A 24 12.11 13.46 9.16
N ASP A 25 12.50 13.36 7.88
CA ASP A 25 12.79 14.51 7.06
C ASP A 25 11.47 15.12 6.55
N ILE A 26 11.04 16.20 7.20
CA ILE A 26 9.85 16.96 6.79
C ILE A 26 10.07 17.70 5.46
N ASN A 27 11.32 17.93 5.07
CA ASN A 27 11.67 18.76 3.91
C ASN A 27 12.18 17.93 2.71
N GLY A 28 12.26 16.61 2.85
CA GLY A 28 12.75 15.72 1.81
C GLY A 28 11.68 15.47 0.75
N GLU A 29 11.83 16.10 -0.42
CA GLU A 29 10.94 16.04 -1.59
C GLU A 29 10.88 14.67 -2.30
N ALA A 30 10.99 13.55 -1.57
CA ALA A 30 10.88 12.23 -2.17
C ALA A 30 9.41 11.81 -2.32
N VAL A 31 8.70 12.45 -3.25
CA VAL A 31 7.35 12.04 -3.63
C VAL A 31 7.44 10.63 -4.19
N ARG A 32 6.80 9.65 -3.53
CA ARG A 32 6.72 8.29 -4.06
C ARG A 32 6.00 8.35 -5.42
N PRO A 33 6.66 7.96 -6.53
CA PRO A 33 6.03 8.04 -7.84
C PRO A 33 4.78 7.17 -7.87
N SER A 34 3.72 7.65 -8.51
CA SER A 34 2.57 6.81 -8.81
C SER A 34 2.92 5.86 -9.95
N CYS A 35 2.39 4.64 -9.90
CA CYS A 35 2.51 3.69 -11.00
C CYS A 35 1.34 3.91 -11.97
N GLN A 36 1.60 3.84 -13.28
CA GLN A 36 0.57 3.91 -14.31
C GLN A 36 0.25 2.55 -14.93
N HIS A 37 1.06 1.53 -14.63
CA HIS A 37 0.95 0.20 -15.24
C HIS A 37 0.02 -0.69 -14.42
N MET A 38 -1.17 -0.99 -14.95
CA MET A 38 -2.18 -1.79 -14.22
C MET A 38 -1.65 -3.15 -13.77
N GLY A 39 -0.96 -3.89 -14.64
CA GLY A 39 -0.37 -5.18 -14.26
C GLY A 39 0.53 -5.11 -13.03
N ALA A 40 1.43 -4.13 -12.97
CA ALA A 40 2.31 -3.90 -11.84
C ALA A 40 1.55 -3.48 -10.57
N ILE A 41 0.56 -2.58 -10.69
CA ILE A 41 -0.27 -2.13 -9.55
C ILE A 41 -0.98 -3.31 -8.90
N LEU A 42 -1.67 -4.13 -9.69
CA LEU A 42 -2.44 -5.26 -9.17
C LEU A 42 -1.54 -6.36 -8.62
N ALA A 43 -0.42 -6.65 -9.30
CA ALA A 43 0.56 -7.61 -8.81
C ALA A 43 1.17 -7.18 -7.47
N ASP A 44 1.58 -5.92 -7.33
CA ASP A 44 2.15 -5.38 -6.09
C ASP A 44 1.12 -5.49 -4.94
N CYS A 45 -0.14 -5.07 -5.18
CA CYS A 45 -1.22 -5.17 -4.20
C CYS A 45 -1.46 -6.60 -3.69
N ILE A 46 -1.43 -7.59 -4.58
CA ILE A 46 -1.67 -8.98 -4.23
C ILE A 46 -0.45 -9.61 -3.56
N LEU A 47 0.76 -9.37 -4.09
CA LEU A 47 1.98 -10.01 -3.62
C LEU A 47 2.47 -9.45 -2.28
N GLN A 48 2.29 -8.16 -1.99
CA GLN A 48 2.82 -7.55 -0.75
C GLN A 48 2.37 -8.25 0.54
N ALA A 49 1.16 -8.83 0.55
CA ALA A 49 0.60 -9.41 1.76
C ALA A 49 1.35 -10.68 2.16
N GLY A 50 2.08 -10.63 3.29
CA GLY A 50 2.77 -11.78 3.87
C GLY A 50 4.15 -12.07 3.27
N LEU A 51 4.64 -11.27 2.33
CA LEU A 51 5.93 -11.48 1.68
C LEU A 51 6.95 -10.40 2.07
N ASN A 52 8.25 -10.71 1.91
CA ASN A 52 9.29 -9.70 2.01
C ASN A 52 9.25 -8.84 0.74
N TYR A 53 8.97 -7.54 0.92
CA TYR A 53 8.84 -6.65 -0.23
C TYR A 53 10.11 -6.57 -1.06
N ARG A 54 11.28 -6.37 -0.42
CA ARG A 54 12.55 -6.15 -1.13
C ARG A 54 13.05 -7.39 -1.87
N SER A 55 12.95 -8.56 -1.24
CA SER A 55 13.54 -9.79 -1.81
C SER A 55 12.56 -10.63 -2.63
N VAL A 56 11.25 -10.37 -2.54
CA VAL A 56 10.23 -11.21 -3.21
C VAL A 56 9.33 -10.39 -4.12
N VAL A 57 8.76 -9.29 -3.62
CA VAL A 57 7.73 -8.52 -4.35
C VAL A 57 8.36 -7.61 -5.39
N LEU A 58 9.32 -6.77 -4.97
CA LEU A 58 9.97 -5.78 -5.83
C LEU A 58 10.59 -6.41 -7.09
N PRO A 59 11.37 -7.52 -7.02
CA PRO A 59 11.91 -8.15 -8.23
C PRO A 59 10.84 -8.59 -9.23
N ARG A 60 9.66 -9.01 -8.74
CA ARG A 60 8.54 -9.45 -9.59
C ARG A 60 7.83 -8.26 -10.23
N VAL A 61 7.59 -7.21 -9.46
CA VAL A 61 6.99 -5.98 -9.98
C VAL A 61 7.91 -5.33 -11.03
N SER A 62 9.23 -5.31 -10.77
CA SER A 62 10.22 -4.85 -11.74
C SER A 62 10.23 -5.70 -13.01
N ALA A 63 10.22 -7.03 -12.89
CA ALA A 63 10.13 -7.93 -14.04
C ALA A 63 8.84 -7.72 -14.84
N ILE A 64 7.71 -7.46 -14.18
CA ILE A 64 6.45 -7.12 -14.86
C ILE A 64 6.60 -5.86 -15.73
N LEU A 65 7.19 -4.81 -15.16
CA LEU A 65 7.41 -3.55 -15.88
C LEU A 65 8.38 -3.68 -17.06
N GLU A 66 9.35 -4.59 -16.97
CA GLU A 66 10.36 -4.82 -17.99
C GLU A 66 9.88 -5.78 -19.10
N ASP A 67 9.34 -6.93 -18.70
CA ASP A 67 8.99 -8.04 -19.61
C ASP A 67 7.60 -7.89 -20.22
N PHE A 68 6.70 -7.14 -19.57
CA PHE A 68 5.30 -6.99 -19.99
C PHE A 68 4.83 -5.53 -20.07
N PRO A 69 5.57 -4.62 -20.75
CA PRO A 69 5.26 -3.18 -20.74
C PRO A 69 3.89 -2.82 -21.35
N GLY A 70 3.30 -3.71 -22.14
CA GLY A 70 1.96 -3.55 -22.72
C GLY A 70 0.88 -4.35 -21.99
N LEU A 71 1.01 -4.54 -20.68
CA LEU A 71 -0.07 -5.03 -19.81
C LEU A 71 -0.45 -3.94 -18.80
N ASP A 72 -0.54 -2.72 -19.32
CA ASP A 72 -0.77 -1.50 -18.55
C ASP A 72 -2.26 -1.16 -18.42
N CYS A 73 -3.14 -1.94 -19.07
CA CYS A 73 -4.59 -1.80 -19.00
C CYS A 73 -5.33 -3.08 -18.56
N THR A 74 -6.53 -2.93 -17.98
CA THR A 74 -7.34 -4.06 -17.46
C THR A 74 -7.78 -5.01 -18.56
N SER A 75 -8.17 -4.51 -19.74
CA SER A 75 -8.57 -5.38 -20.86
C SER A 75 -7.45 -6.35 -21.30
N GLU A 76 -6.19 -5.91 -21.24
CA GLU A 76 -5.02 -6.73 -21.54
C GLU A 76 -4.78 -7.79 -20.47
N LEU A 77 -4.99 -7.43 -19.20
CA LEU A 77 -4.92 -8.37 -18.08
C LEU A 77 -6.04 -9.41 -18.15
N VAL A 78 -7.24 -9.03 -18.57
CA VAL A 78 -8.34 -9.97 -18.82
C VAL A 78 -7.94 -10.98 -19.89
N ALA A 79 -7.34 -10.51 -20.99
CA ALA A 79 -6.84 -11.40 -22.04
C ALA A 79 -5.73 -12.34 -21.51
N LEU A 80 -4.81 -11.84 -20.68
CA LEU A 80 -3.76 -12.64 -20.04
C LEU A 80 -4.35 -13.74 -19.13
N VAL A 81 -5.34 -13.38 -18.30
CA VAL A 81 -6.05 -14.34 -17.44
C VAL A 81 -6.77 -15.38 -18.29
N GLY A 82 -7.42 -14.98 -19.38
CA GLY A 82 -8.09 -15.87 -20.32
C GLY A 82 -7.15 -16.86 -21.03
N ARG A 83 -5.89 -16.49 -21.25
CA ARG A 83 -4.84 -17.38 -21.78
C ARG A 83 -4.24 -18.32 -20.72
N GLY A 84 -4.56 -18.12 -19.44
CA GLY A 84 -4.04 -18.94 -18.35
C GLY A 84 -2.59 -18.63 -17.96
N GLU A 85 -2.06 -17.45 -18.34
CA GLU A 85 -0.64 -17.08 -18.16
C GLU A 85 -0.36 -16.34 -16.83
N THR A 86 -1.30 -16.35 -15.89
CA THR A 86 -1.22 -15.55 -14.65
C THR A 86 -0.08 -15.96 -13.73
N ASP A 87 0.20 -17.26 -13.61
CA ASP A 87 1.31 -17.80 -12.84
C ASP A 87 2.67 -17.32 -13.37
N ARG A 88 2.85 -17.39 -14.70
CA ARG A 88 4.04 -16.89 -15.40
C ARG A 88 4.18 -15.38 -15.24
N PHE A 89 3.09 -14.64 -15.42
CA PHE A 89 3.07 -13.18 -15.28
C PHE A 89 3.47 -12.73 -13.88
N LEU A 90 2.94 -13.39 -12.83
CA LEU A 90 3.28 -13.07 -11.44
C LEU A 90 4.60 -13.71 -10.98
N ASN A 91 5.16 -14.62 -11.78
CA ASN A 91 6.26 -15.50 -11.38
C ASN A 91 6.01 -16.15 -10.00
N TRP A 92 4.85 -16.81 -9.89
CA TRP A 92 4.33 -17.31 -8.62
C TRP A 92 3.48 -18.56 -8.79
N ASP A 93 3.71 -19.58 -7.96
CA ASP A 93 3.06 -20.89 -8.11
C ASP A 93 1.87 -21.10 -7.16
N HIS A 94 1.80 -20.37 -6.04
CA HIS A 94 0.75 -20.62 -5.05
C HIS A 94 -0.60 -20.12 -5.55
N HIS A 95 -1.51 -21.06 -5.81
CA HIS A 95 -2.85 -20.86 -6.37
C HIS A 95 -3.61 -19.67 -5.74
N GLU A 96 -3.57 -19.53 -4.41
CA GLU A 96 -4.35 -18.47 -3.75
C GLU A 96 -3.99 -17.05 -4.21
N LYS A 97 -2.71 -16.75 -4.50
CA LYS A 97 -2.30 -15.42 -4.99
C LYS A 97 -2.72 -15.22 -6.44
N ILE A 98 -2.58 -16.27 -7.25
CA ILE A 98 -3.03 -16.30 -8.64
C ILE A 98 -4.54 -16.01 -8.70
N ASP A 99 -5.33 -16.72 -7.88
CA ASP A 99 -6.79 -16.58 -7.87
C ASP A 99 -7.23 -15.20 -7.38
N ARG A 100 -6.55 -14.63 -6.37
CA ARG A 100 -6.83 -13.26 -5.91
C ARG A 100 -6.52 -12.22 -7.00
N PHE A 101 -5.44 -12.40 -7.75
CA PHE A 101 -5.13 -11.53 -8.88
C PHE A 101 -6.21 -11.61 -9.96
N LYS A 102 -6.61 -12.83 -10.35
CA LYS A 102 -7.69 -13.05 -11.32
C LYS A 102 -9.01 -12.43 -10.86
N ALA A 103 -9.37 -12.60 -9.59
CA ALA A 103 -10.58 -12.01 -9.01
C ALA A 103 -10.55 -10.48 -9.06
N LEU A 104 -9.40 -9.87 -8.77
CA LEU A 104 -9.24 -8.42 -8.85
C LEU A 104 -9.31 -7.90 -10.29
N VAL A 105 -8.68 -8.58 -11.26
CA VAL A 105 -8.79 -8.27 -12.69
C VAL A 105 -10.24 -8.33 -13.16
N GLY A 106 -10.95 -9.41 -12.80
CA GLY A 106 -12.37 -9.58 -13.13
C GLY A 106 -13.24 -8.48 -12.55
N PHE A 107 -13.07 -8.16 -11.25
CA PHE A 107 -13.78 -7.07 -10.60
C PHE A 107 -13.58 -5.71 -11.30
N LEU A 108 -12.34 -5.38 -11.67
CA LEU A 108 -12.05 -4.11 -12.34
C LEU A 108 -12.67 -4.06 -13.75
N SER A 109 -12.64 -5.18 -14.47
CA SER A 109 -13.28 -5.29 -15.79
C SER A 109 -14.79 -5.11 -15.70
N GLU A 110 -15.45 -5.74 -14.72
CA GLU A 110 -16.91 -5.60 -14.48
C GLU A 110 -17.32 -4.16 -14.10
N ARG A 111 -16.38 -3.39 -13.54
CA ARG A 111 -16.58 -1.98 -13.16
C ARG A 111 -16.07 -0.99 -14.19
N SER A 112 -15.64 -1.46 -15.37
CA SER A 112 -15.10 -0.63 -16.45
C SER A 112 -13.90 0.23 -16.03
N VAL A 113 -13.08 -0.26 -15.10
CA VAL A 113 -11.83 0.39 -14.67
C VAL A 113 -10.72 -0.09 -15.58
N GLU A 114 -10.26 0.75 -16.50
CA GLU A 114 -9.34 0.32 -17.57
C GLU A 114 -7.87 0.62 -17.28
N ASN A 115 -7.56 1.74 -16.64
CA ASN A 115 -6.20 2.20 -16.43
C ASN A 115 -6.02 2.85 -15.04
N ALA A 116 -4.77 3.15 -14.68
CA ALA A 116 -4.43 3.68 -13.36
C ALA A 116 -5.14 5.01 -13.03
N ALA A 117 -5.39 5.86 -14.04
CA ALA A 117 -6.14 7.11 -13.85
C ALA A 117 -7.61 6.82 -13.50
N THR A 118 -8.28 5.95 -14.27
CA THR A 118 -9.66 5.55 -13.94
C THR A 118 -9.75 4.83 -12.59
N LEU A 119 -8.76 4.00 -12.25
CA LEU A 119 -8.69 3.34 -10.94
C LEU A 119 -8.59 4.38 -9.81
N LYS A 120 -7.78 5.42 -10.01
CA LYS A 120 -7.66 6.53 -9.07
C LYS A 120 -9.00 7.21 -8.83
N ASP A 121 -9.72 7.54 -9.90
CA ASP A 121 -11.03 8.21 -9.80
C ASP A 121 -12.04 7.31 -9.06
N HIS A 122 -12.08 6.02 -9.40
CA HIS A 122 -12.96 5.05 -8.74
C HIS A 122 -12.62 4.83 -7.25
N LEU A 123 -11.35 4.85 -6.86
CA LEU A 123 -10.93 4.70 -5.47
C LEU A 123 -11.31 5.89 -4.57
N GLN A 124 -11.79 6.99 -5.15
CA GLN A 124 -12.37 8.12 -4.42
C GLN A 124 -13.87 7.95 -4.16
N ASP A 125 -14.54 7.03 -4.86
CA ASP A 125 -15.94 6.70 -4.62
C ASP A 125 -16.06 5.64 -3.51
N ALA A 126 -16.78 5.99 -2.45
CA ALA A 126 -17.03 5.10 -1.32
C ALA A 126 -17.78 3.82 -1.73
N SER A 127 -18.69 3.90 -2.72
CA SER A 127 -19.46 2.74 -3.16
C SER A 127 -18.59 1.72 -3.90
N PHE A 128 -17.62 2.21 -4.69
CA PHE A 128 -16.62 1.38 -5.32
C PHE A 128 -15.69 0.73 -4.30
N VAL A 129 -15.23 1.50 -3.30
CA VAL A 129 -14.38 0.97 -2.22
C VAL A 129 -15.10 -0.13 -1.42
N GLU A 130 -16.37 0.08 -1.08
CA GLU A 130 -17.19 -0.93 -0.40
C GLU A 130 -17.30 -2.22 -1.24
N ALA A 131 -17.56 -2.09 -2.54
CA ALA A 131 -17.61 -3.24 -3.45
C ALA A 131 -16.24 -3.94 -3.57
N LEU A 132 -15.15 -3.17 -3.64
CA LEU A 132 -13.78 -3.68 -3.73
C LEU A 132 -13.39 -4.49 -2.48
N LEU A 133 -13.85 -4.08 -1.29
CA LEU A 133 -13.66 -4.84 -0.05
C LEU A 133 -14.38 -6.20 -0.05
N GLY A 134 -15.39 -6.38 -0.92
CA GLY A 134 -16.04 -7.66 -1.16
C GLY A 134 -15.20 -8.64 -2.00
N VAL A 135 -14.13 -8.17 -2.66
CA VAL A 135 -13.26 -9.02 -3.46
C VAL A 135 -12.40 -9.88 -2.53
N ARG A 136 -12.44 -11.20 -2.72
CA ARG A 136 -11.69 -12.15 -1.89
C ARG A 136 -10.20 -11.79 -1.84
N GLY A 137 -9.68 -11.62 -0.62
CA GLY A 137 -8.26 -11.30 -0.40
C GLY A 137 -7.92 -9.81 -0.48
N VAL A 138 -8.91 -8.95 -0.72
CA VAL A 138 -8.80 -7.50 -0.57
C VAL A 138 -9.37 -7.12 0.79
N GLY A 139 -8.56 -6.42 1.58
CA GLY A 139 -9.00 -5.82 2.84
C GLY A 139 -8.62 -4.34 2.91
N PRO A 140 -8.94 -3.64 4.01
CA PRO A 140 -8.69 -2.21 4.15
C PRO A 140 -7.25 -1.80 3.82
N LYS A 141 -6.27 -2.58 4.29
CA LYS A 141 -4.85 -2.38 3.96
C LYS A 141 -4.60 -2.37 2.45
N THR A 142 -5.17 -3.33 1.72
CA THR A 142 -4.93 -3.46 0.28
C THR A 142 -5.53 -2.28 -0.47
N VAL A 143 -6.70 -1.80 -0.06
CA VAL A 143 -7.33 -0.59 -0.65
C VAL A 143 -6.44 0.63 -0.41
N ASP A 144 -6.00 0.85 0.83
CA ASP A 144 -5.16 2.01 1.16
C ASP A 144 -3.79 1.94 0.46
N TYR A 145 -3.23 0.74 0.33
CA TYR A 145 -2.01 0.53 -0.41
C TYR A 145 -2.19 0.81 -1.91
N MET A 146 -3.31 0.36 -2.49
CA MET A 146 -3.66 0.64 -3.88
C MET A 146 -3.83 2.14 -4.13
N GLN A 147 -4.51 2.85 -3.22
CA GLN A 147 -4.58 4.31 -3.20
C GLN A 147 -3.18 4.94 -3.23
N CYS A 148 -2.25 4.44 -2.40
CA CYS A 148 -0.87 4.91 -2.40
C CYS A 148 -0.17 4.67 -3.75
N LEU A 149 -0.41 3.54 -4.42
CA LEU A 149 0.21 3.24 -5.72
C LEU A 149 -0.29 4.15 -6.84
N VAL A 150 -1.57 4.52 -6.82
CA VAL A 150 -2.18 5.41 -7.84
C VAL A 150 -2.06 6.91 -7.51
N GLY A 151 -1.41 7.27 -6.41
CA GLY A 151 -1.16 8.67 -6.06
C GLY A 151 -2.26 9.35 -5.25
N ILE A 152 -3.05 8.59 -4.47
CA ILE A 152 -4.00 9.12 -3.49
C ILE A 152 -3.36 9.10 -2.10
N ASP A 153 -3.44 10.23 -1.41
CA ASP A 153 -2.87 10.40 -0.08
C ASP A 153 -3.57 9.54 0.98
N SER A 154 -2.96 8.40 1.29
CA SER A 154 -3.46 7.39 2.21
C SER A 154 -2.30 6.75 2.99
N ILE A 155 -2.65 5.94 3.98
CA ILE A 155 -1.71 5.18 4.82
C ILE A 155 -2.24 3.76 4.96
N ALA A 156 -1.44 2.78 4.59
CA ALA A 156 -1.82 1.38 4.67
C ALA A 156 -1.35 0.80 6.01
N VAL A 157 -2.28 0.54 6.93
CA VAL A 157 -1.93 0.05 8.28
C VAL A 157 -1.44 -1.39 8.21
N ASP A 158 -0.13 -1.56 8.14
CA ASP A 158 0.55 -2.84 8.09
C ASP A 158 1.31 -3.16 9.39
N ARG A 159 2.15 -4.19 9.38
CA ARG A 159 2.95 -4.56 10.55
C ARG A 159 3.95 -3.47 10.96
N HIS A 160 4.46 -2.68 10.02
CA HIS A 160 5.43 -1.62 10.28
C HIS A 160 4.73 -0.45 10.96
N VAL A 161 3.57 -0.01 10.44
CA VAL A 161 2.72 1.00 11.11
C VAL A 161 2.34 0.55 12.52
N ARG A 162 1.91 -0.70 12.69
CA ARG A 162 1.56 -1.26 14.02
C ARG A 162 2.75 -1.32 14.97
N THR A 163 3.93 -1.68 14.48
CA THR A 163 5.15 -1.72 15.29
C THR A 163 5.56 -0.32 15.74
N PHE A 164 5.52 0.65 14.82
CA PHE A 164 5.81 2.05 15.12
C PHE A 164 4.84 2.60 16.17
N ALA A 165 3.54 2.32 16.04
CA ALA A 165 2.51 2.72 17.02
C ALA A 165 2.81 2.18 18.43
N LYS A 166 3.20 0.91 18.53
CA LYS A 166 3.55 0.27 19.81
C LYS A 166 4.77 0.92 20.47
N ARG A 167 5.79 1.30 19.69
CA ARG A 167 6.99 1.99 20.22
C ARG A 167 6.67 3.31 20.91
N VAL A 168 5.67 4.03 20.40
CA VAL A 168 5.25 5.33 20.94
C VAL A 168 4.12 5.22 21.98
N GLY A 169 3.81 4.00 22.42
CA GLY A 169 2.80 3.73 23.45
C GLY A 169 1.37 3.93 22.99
N VAL A 170 1.09 3.82 21.69
CA VAL A 170 -0.29 3.69 21.17
C VAL A 170 -0.67 2.21 21.25
N VAL A 171 -1.68 1.90 22.06
CA VAL A 171 -2.02 0.52 22.46
C VAL A 171 -3.17 -0.07 21.64
N GLU A 172 -3.95 0.78 20.98
CA GLU A 172 -5.07 0.41 20.13
C GLU A 172 -4.57 -0.28 18.86
N GLU A 173 -5.15 -1.44 18.56
CA GLU A 173 -4.83 -2.21 17.36
C GLU A 173 -5.89 -2.09 16.25
N ASP A 174 -6.96 -1.32 16.49
CA ASP A 174 -8.01 -1.09 15.51
C ASP A 174 -7.45 -0.42 14.24
N TYR A 175 -7.86 -0.93 13.07
CA TYR A 175 -7.31 -0.51 11.79
C TYR A 175 -7.64 0.97 11.52
N ASP A 176 -8.90 1.35 11.68
CA ASP A 176 -9.37 2.70 11.37
C ASP A 176 -8.81 3.72 12.35
N PHE A 177 -8.70 3.36 13.63
CA PHE A 177 -8.04 4.18 14.63
C PHE A 177 -6.58 4.46 14.25
N LEU A 178 -5.79 3.41 13.96
CA LEU A 178 -4.39 3.57 13.59
C LEU A 178 -4.24 4.36 12.28
N LYS A 179 -5.10 4.12 11.29
CA LYS A 179 -5.12 4.88 10.06
C LYS A 179 -5.32 6.37 10.34
N SER A 180 -6.34 6.73 11.11
CA SER A 180 -6.59 8.13 11.46
C SER A 180 -5.44 8.75 12.26
N VAL A 181 -4.87 8.02 13.23
CA VAL A 181 -3.71 8.47 14.02
C VAL A 181 -2.53 8.81 13.11
N PHE A 182 -2.17 7.94 12.17
CA PHE A 182 -1.05 8.18 11.28
C PHE A 182 -1.35 9.25 10.22
N CYS A 183 -2.59 9.33 9.72
CA CYS A 183 -3.01 10.41 8.83
C CYS A 183 -2.88 11.76 9.52
N TYR A 184 -3.37 11.90 10.75
CA TYR A 184 -3.20 13.12 11.52
C TYR A 184 -1.75 13.40 11.88
N ALA A 185 -0.92 12.38 12.13
CA ALA A 185 0.50 12.59 12.35
C ALA A 185 1.18 13.19 11.11
N ALA A 186 0.88 12.67 9.91
CA ALA A 186 1.37 13.24 8.66
C ALA A 186 0.88 14.69 8.47
N ASP A 187 -0.41 14.95 8.71
CA ASP A 187 -1.00 16.29 8.64
C ASP A 187 -0.32 17.26 9.63
N LEU A 188 -0.01 16.81 10.86
CA LEU A 188 0.70 17.58 11.89
C LEU A 188 2.16 17.89 11.51
N LEU A 189 2.79 17.00 10.75
CA LEU A 189 4.14 17.18 10.20
C LEU A 189 4.14 17.98 8.90
N SER A 190 2.96 18.30 8.33
CA SER A 190 2.82 18.96 7.03
C SER A 190 3.48 18.20 5.87
N VAL A 191 3.43 16.86 5.91
CA VAL A 191 3.94 15.97 4.85
C VAL A 191 2.82 15.19 4.20
N SER A 192 3.03 14.68 2.97
CA SER A 192 2.05 13.77 2.36
C SER A 192 1.90 12.51 3.21
N ARG A 193 0.66 12.02 3.31
CA ARG A 193 0.35 10.76 3.99
C ARG A 193 1.10 9.57 3.36
N ARG A 194 1.27 9.57 2.03
CA ARG A 194 2.01 8.52 1.30
C ARG A 194 3.50 8.58 1.59
N GLU A 195 4.05 9.78 1.72
CA GLU A 195 5.46 9.97 2.05
C GLU A 195 5.73 9.54 3.48
N PHE A 196 4.82 9.89 4.40
CA PHE A 196 4.90 9.44 5.78
C PHE A 196 4.78 7.92 5.90
N ASP A 197 3.83 7.28 5.21
CA ASP A 197 3.70 5.81 5.11
C ASP A 197 5.00 5.16 4.64
N ALA A 198 5.57 5.68 3.54
CA ALA A 198 6.82 5.18 2.98
C ALA A 198 8.00 5.39 3.94
N TRP A 199 8.05 6.50 4.67
CA TRP A 199 9.07 6.78 5.66
C TRP A 199 8.96 5.81 6.86
N VAL A 200 7.77 5.63 7.42
CA VAL A 200 7.51 4.67 8.52
C VAL A 200 7.94 3.27 8.09
N TRP A 201 7.58 2.85 6.88
CA TRP A 201 7.99 1.56 6.34
C TRP A 201 9.51 1.43 6.24
N ARG A 202 10.20 2.42 5.66
CA ARG A 202 11.67 2.41 5.53
C ARG A 202 12.36 2.33 6.89
N TRP A 203 11.87 3.10 7.85
CA TRP A 203 12.39 3.16 9.22
C TRP A 203 12.23 1.83 9.94
N GLU A 204 11.03 1.25 9.98
CA GLU A 204 10.82 -0.02 10.69
C GLU A 204 11.49 -1.20 9.96
N ALA A 205 11.58 -1.15 8.62
CA ALA A 205 12.30 -2.17 7.86
C ALA A 205 13.82 -2.15 8.13
N SER A 206 14.43 -0.99 8.37
CA SER A 206 15.84 -0.88 8.76
C SER A 206 16.06 -1.17 10.25
N ALA A 207 15.19 -0.69 11.14
CA ALA A 207 15.29 -0.91 12.58
C ALA A 207 15.15 -2.40 12.97
N THR A 208 14.40 -3.18 12.19
CA THR A 208 14.21 -4.62 12.41
C THR A 208 15.34 -5.47 11.82
N ASN A 209 16.20 -4.87 10.98
CA ASN A 209 17.34 -5.55 10.37
C ASN A 209 18.60 -4.72 10.61
N PRO A 210 19.19 -4.76 11.83
CA PRO A 210 20.49 -4.18 12.09
C PRO A 210 21.56 -5.07 11.45
N GLN A 211 21.54 -5.18 10.11
CA GLN A 211 22.72 -5.59 9.39
C GLN A 211 23.71 -4.44 9.53
N LEU A 212 24.67 -4.67 10.43
CA LEU A 212 26.00 -4.07 10.52
C LEU A 212 26.25 -3.06 9.41
N GLY A 213 26.35 -1.78 9.81
CA GLY A 213 26.82 -0.72 8.94
C GLY A 213 28.13 -1.14 8.30
N PHE A 214 28.07 -1.47 7.01
CA PHE A 214 29.22 -1.42 6.14
C PHE A 214 29.03 -0.20 5.27
N SER A 215 29.77 0.84 5.65
CA SER A 215 30.13 1.93 4.77
C SER A 215 30.77 1.35 3.51
N PHE A 216 30.23 1.73 2.35
CA PHE A 216 31.00 1.86 1.12
C PHE A 216 30.82 3.29 0.63
#